data_AF-A0AAV3XPU9-F1
#
_entry.id   AF-A0AAV3XPU9-F1
#
_cell.length_a   1.000
_cell.length_b   1.000
_cell.length_c   1.000
_cell.angle_alpha   90.00
_cell.angle_beta   90.00
_cell.angle_gamma   90.00
#
_symmetry.space_group_name_H-M   'P 1'
#
loop_
_entity.id
_entity.type
_entity.pdbx_description
1 polymer ?
#
loop_
_entity_poly.entity_id
_entity_poly.type
_entity_poly.pdbx_seq_one_letter_code
_entity_poly.pdbx_strand_id
1 'polypeptide(L)'
;MQHDYYAFRKEQLGETLNELDRAKVELDEAKQRRDKNARQQAERKIEQAAEKGVKLEPHLSYLWYEAQGSELKNSIRDAWQKHLNASIIPDAFHFTPDISALNHLPSLSFMLRVPFKLQKPYLSKDDRTFHLLDNPVRKDKVFQTPMVASTSWKGALRATLWQLGHQEDNEQIIRLFGDAREDEKGQAGRLYFYPTFFDKIGLEVINPHDRKTGTGKNPILIECVPIGATGDFVILYVPFGKIDESLVAKDLEVVAKGVEAMLAVYGFGAKTSSGFGLAKVSGKVDFAIRADWPELAETSTPAQQPEFLNDDGNLKQEFLNPDGTFKTEKQYKTFLQSQGITHNKKLYQEAKKWCEANTKESASQSKSLQSMTEVSFDKLSDLGDRAKEIAENLPRRKEISYDL
;
A
#
# COMPACT_ATOMS: atom_id res chain seq x y z
N MET A 1 -17.66 2.40 -31.48
CA MET A 1 -17.89 2.93 -30.13
C MET A 1 -16.96 4.10 -29.76
N GLN A 2 -15.62 3.95 -29.71
CA GLN A 2 -14.75 5.11 -29.42
C GLN A 2 -14.81 6.19 -30.52
N HIS A 3 -14.84 5.79 -31.80
CA HIS A 3 -15.02 6.71 -32.92
C HIS A 3 -16.32 7.52 -32.81
N ASP A 4 -17.44 6.85 -32.55
CA ASP A 4 -18.76 7.48 -32.45
C ASP A 4 -18.84 8.47 -31.28
N TYR A 5 -18.22 8.11 -30.15
CA TYR A 5 -18.06 9.01 -29.01
C TYR A 5 -17.30 10.29 -29.40
N TYR A 6 -16.13 10.16 -30.03
CA TYR A 6 -15.34 11.33 -30.41
C TYR A 6 -15.98 12.15 -31.54
N ALA A 7 -16.69 11.51 -32.48
CA ALA A 7 -17.47 12.20 -33.50
C ALA A 7 -18.58 13.06 -32.88
N PHE A 8 -19.33 12.49 -31.94
CA PHE A 8 -20.35 13.21 -31.17
C PHE A 8 -19.73 14.36 -30.34
N ARG A 9 -18.62 14.11 -29.64
CA ARG A 9 -17.92 15.16 -28.89
C ARG A 9 -17.40 16.27 -29.78
N LYS A 10 -16.89 15.94 -30.98
CA LYS A 10 -16.44 16.94 -31.97
C LYS A 10 -17.59 17.84 -32.42
N GLU A 11 -18.78 17.28 -32.61
CA GLU A 11 -19.97 18.07 -32.96
C GLU A 11 -20.32 19.07 -31.86
N GLN A 12 -20.32 18.63 -30.60
CA GLN A 12 -20.55 19.50 -29.44
C GLN A 12 -19.46 20.58 -29.29
N LEU A 13 -18.22 20.26 -29.61
CA LEU A 13 -17.10 21.19 -29.56
C LEU A 13 -17.13 22.23 -30.68
N GLY A 14 -17.89 22.03 -31.76
CA GLY A 14 -17.83 22.85 -32.97
C GLY A 14 -18.04 24.34 -32.71
N GLU A 15 -19.03 24.70 -31.89
CA GLU A 15 -19.28 26.11 -31.53
C GLU A 15 -18.12 26.69 -30.71
N THR A 16 -17.61 25.93 -29.75
CA THR A 16 -16.51 26.36 -28.87
C THR A 16 -15.20 26.55 -29.63
N LEU A 17 -14.88 25.65 -30.57
CA LEU A 17 -13.69 25.75 -31.43
C LEU A 17 -13.79 26.98 -32.35
N ASN A 18 -14.98 27.24 -32.91
CA ASN A 18 -15.22 28.46 -33.70
C ASN A 18 -15.08 29.75 -32.87
N GLU A 19 -15.53 29.76 -31.60
CA GLU A 19 -15.30 30.88 -30.68
C GLU A 19 -13.81 31.14 -30.45
N LEU A 20 -13.02 30.08 -30.23
CA LEU A 20 -11.57 30.14 -30.08
C LEU A 20 -10.89 30.74 -31.32
N ASP A 21 -11.25 30.26 -32.51
CA ASP A 21 -10.68 30.72 -33.77
C ASP A 21 -10.99 32.20 -34.01
N ARG A 22 -12.23 32.63 -33.75
CA ARG A 22 -12.62 34.05 -33.86
C ARG A 22 -11.86 34.92 -32.87
N ALA A 23 -11.77 34.49 -31.61
CA ALA A 23 -11.04 35.23 -30.58
C ALA A 23 -9.54 35.35 -30.91
N LYS A 24 -8.96 34.35 -31.60
CA LYS A 24 -7.58 34.42 -32.11
C LYS A 24 -7.41 35.48 -33.19
N VAL A 25 -8.34 35.56 -34.14
CA VAL A 25 -8.32 36.61 -35.18
C VAL A 25 -8.44 38.00 -34.55
N GLU A 26 -9.37 38.18 -33.62
CA GLU A 26 -9.51 39.45 -32.87
C GLU A 26 -8.23 39.83 -32.13
N LEU A 27 -7.54 38.84 -31.52
CA LEU A 27 -6.28 39.06 -30.82
C LEU A 27 -5.18 39.55 -31.77
N ASP A 28 -5.08 38.95 -32.96
CA ASP A 28 -4.07 39.33 -33.94
C ASP A 28 -4.35 40.71 -34.54
N GLU A 29 -5.61 41.03 -34.82
CA GLU A 29 -6.01 42.39 -35.23
C GLU A 29 -5.71 43.44 -34.15
N ALA A 30 -6.02 43.14 -32.89
CA ALA A 30 -5.74 44.04 -31.77
C ALA A 30 -4.24 44.30 -31.61
N LYS A 31 -3.39 43.27 -31.80
CA LYS A 31 -1.93 43.41 -31.81
C LYS A 31 -1.45 44.30 -32.96
N GLN A 32 -2.00 44.13 -34.17
CA GLN A 32 -1.67 44.98 -35.32
C GLN A 32 -2.05 46.44 -35.08
N ARG A 33 -3.23 46.68 -34.50
CA ARG A 33 -3.72 48.03 -34.14
C ARG A 33 -3.06 48.62 -32.89
N ARG A 34 -2.25 47.83 -32.18
CA ARG A 34 -1.65 48.18 -30.87
C ARG A 34 -2.69 48.60 -29.82
N ASP A 35 -3.91 48.06 -29.91
CA ASP A 35 -4.98 48.32 -28.96
C ASP A 35 -4.87 47.37 -27.77
N LYS A 36 -4.45 47.93 -26.63
CA LYS A 36 -4.25 47.17 -25.39
C LYS A 36 -5.57 46.63 -24.82
N ASN A 37 -6.65 47.38 -24.92
CA ASN A 37 -7.95 47.00 -24.34
C ASN A 37 -8.57 45.88 -25.17
N ALA A 38 -8.59 46.03 -26.49
CA ALA A 38 -9.08 44.99 -27.40
C ALA A 38 -8.24 43.72 -27.27
N ARG A 39 -6.92 43.84 -27.11
CA ARG A 39 -6.03 42.70 -26.86
C ARG A 39 -6.41 41.94 -25.60
N GLN A 40 -6.58 42.63 -24.48
CA GLN A 40 -6.97 41.99 -23.21
C GLN A 40 -8.36 41.34 -23.29
N GLN A 41 -9.30 41.96 -24.00
CA GLN A 41 -10.62 41.37 -24.23
C GLN A 41 -10.54 40.08 -25.05
N ALA A 42 -9.76 40.08 -26.13
CA ALA A 42 -9.55 38.89 -26.96
C ALA A 42 -8.83 37.76 -26.20
N GLU A 43 -7.81 38.08 -25.40
CA GLU A 43 -7.13 37.09 -24.52
C GLU A 43 -8.12 36.44 -23.53
N ARG A 44 -9.02 37.22 -22.92
CA ARG A 44 -10.07 36.68 -22.04
C ARG A 44 -11.08 35.80 -22.78
N LYS A 45 -11.47 36.17 -24.00
CA LYS A 45 -12.37 35.34 -24.82
C LYS A 45 -11.73 33.98 -25.16
N ILE A 46 -10.43 33.98 -25.49
CA ILE A 46 -9.67 32.74 -25.72
C ILE A 46 -9.68 31.88 -24.46
N GLU A 47 -9.38 32.44 -23.30
CA GLU A 47 -9.38 31.71 -22.02
C GLU A 47 -10.74 31.08 -21.72
N GLN A 48 -11.83 31.87 -21.83
CA GLN A 48 -13.19 31.38 -21.59
C GLN A 48 -13.60 30.26 -22.56
N ALA A 49 -13.30 30.41 -23.85
CA ALA A 49 -13.62 29.40 -24.84
C ALA A 49 -12.75 28.13 -24.65
N ALA A 50 -11.48 28.28 -24.27
CA ALA A 50 -10.63 27.14 -23.91
C ALA A 50 -11.18 26.37 -22.71
N GLU A 51 -11.62 27.06 -21.65
CA GLU A 51 -12.25 26.42 -20.50
C GLU A 51 -13.53 25.65 -20.87
N LYS A 52 -14.37 26.20 -21.76
CA LYS A 52 -15.55 25.48 -22.28
C LYS A 52 -15.13 24.19 -23.00
N GLY A 53 -14.10 24.25 -23.84
CA GLY A 53 -13.60 23.10 -24.59
C GLY A 53 -13.08 22.00 -23.67
N VAL A 54 -12.29 22.39 -22.66
CA VAL A 54 -11.77 21.50 -21.62
C VAL A 54 -12.89 20.82 -20.83
N LYS A 55 -13.98 21.52 -20.50
CA LYS A 55 -15.13 20.94 -19.80
C LYS A 55 -15.89 19.90 -20.63
N LEU A 56 -15.90 20.05 -21.96
CA LEU A 56 -16.57 19.12 -22.86
C LEU A 56 -15.72 17.88 -23.14
N GLU A 57 -14.50 18.08 -23.66
CA GLU A 57 -13.53 17.02 -23.90
C GLU A 57 -12.13 17.64 -24.07
N PRO A 58 -11.23 17.55 -23.07
CA PRO A 58 -9.98 18.29 -23.08
C PRO A 58 -8.95 17.72 -24.07
N HIS A 59 -8.93 16.40 -24.25
CA HIS A 59 -7.92 15.74 -25.07
C HIS A 59 -8.18 15.95 -26.55
N LEU A 60 -9.42 15.80 -27.00
CA LEU A 60 -9.89 16.08 -28.34
C LEU A 60 -9.74 17.56 -28.68
N SER A 61 -10.10 18.47 -27.76
CA SER A 61 -9.91 19.92 -27.97
C SER A 61 -8.45 20.27 -28.23
N TYR A 62 -7.52 19.67 -27.48
CA TYR A 62 -6.09 19.88 -27.67
C TYR A 62 -5.59 19.25 -28.99
N LEU A 63 -5.90 17.97 -29.20
CA LEU A 63 -5.43 17.19 -30.35
C LEU A 63 -5.96 17.73 -31.68
N TRP A 64 -7.14 18.36 -31.68
CA TRP A 64 -7.69 19.05 -32.84
C TRP A 64 -6.77 20.18 -33.34
N TYR A 65 -6.33 21.04 -32.44
CA TYR A 65 -5.41 22.14 -32.78
C TYR A 65 -3.98 21.67 -33.00
N GLU A 66 -3.55 20.61 -32.31
CA GLU A 66 -2.27 19.98 -32.58
C GLU A 66 -2.17 19.42 -33.99
N ALA A 67 -3.21 18.72 -34.46
CA ALA A 67 -3.27 18.18 -35.82
C ALA A 67 -3.22 19.27 -36.91
N GLN A 68 -3.63 20.50 -36.57
CA GLN A 68 -3.58 21.66 -37.46
C GLN A 68 -2.28 22.47 -37.33
N GLY A 69 -1.41 22.14 -36.38
CA GLY A 69 -0.22 22.95 -36.06
C GLY A 69 -0.54 24.33 -35.47
N SER A 70 -1.71 24.49 -34.84
CA SER A 70 -2.14 25.77 -34.26
C SER A 70 -1.64 25.97 -32.83
N GLU A 71 -1.18 27.18 -32.52
CA GLU A 71 -0.76 27.59 -31.17
C GLU A 71 -1.92 27.64 -30.16
N LEU A 72 -3.17 27.61 -30.62
CA LEU A 72 -4.35 27.56 -29.74
C LEU A 72 -4.39 26.30 -28.87
N LYS A 73 -3.68 25.23 -29.25
CA LYS A 73 -3.48 24.05 -28.41
C LYS A 73 -2.90 24.41 -27.03
N ASN A 74 -2.03 25.43 -26.97
CA ASN A 74 -1.46 25.88 -25.70
C ASN A 74 -2.52 26.49 -24.78
N SER A 75 -3.48 27.26 -25.31
CA SER A 75 -4.58 27.81 -24.51
C SER A 75 -5.48 26.71 -23.94
N ILE A 76 -5.75 25.66 -24.72
CA ILE A 76 -6.46 24.47 -24.21
C ILE A 76 -5.66 23.79 -23.10
N ARG A 77 -4.37 23.56 -23.31
CA ARG A 77 -3.49 22.94 -22.31
C ARG A 77 -3.45 23.76 -21.03
N ASP A 78 -3.28 25.07 -21.12
CA ASP A 78 -3.20 25.97 -19.96
C ASP A 78 -4.53 25.97 -19.18
N ALA A 79 -5.67 25.98 -19.88
CA ALA A 79 -6.99 25.83 -19.25
C ALA A 79 -7.14 24.45 -18.58
N TRP A 80 -6.70 23.38 -19.23
CA TRP A 80 -6.74 22.04 -18.67
C TRP A 80 -5.87 21.92 -17.42
N GLN A 81 -4.66 22.48 -17.41
CA GLN A 81 -3.78 22.49 -16.25
C GLN A 81 -4.42 23.17 -15.03
N LYS A 82 -5.13 24.29 -15.24
CA LYS A 82 -5.85 25.00 -14.17
C LYS A 82 -6.99 24.19 -13.55
N HIS A 83 -7.53 23.24 -14.29
CA HIS A 83 -8.67 22.39 -13.88
C HIS A 83 -8.27 20.94 -13.59
N LEU A 84 -6.98 20.65 -13.50
CA LEU A 84 -6.48 19.31 -13.25
C LEU A 84 -6.85 18.86 -11.82
N ASN A 85 -7.84 17.98 -11.73
CA ASN A 85 -8.34 17.41 -10.48
C ASN A 85 -8.48 15.90 -10.62
N ALA A 86 -8.29 15.18 -9.52
CA ALA A 86 -8.49 13.74 -9.51
C ALA A 86 -9.98 13.44 -9.34
N SER A 87 -10.49 12.50 -10.13
CA SER A 87 -11.78 11.88 -9.86
C SER A 87 -11.66 10.96 -8.65
N ILE A 88 -12.71 10.89 -7.84
CA ILE A 88 -12.77 10.01 -6.67
C ILE A 88 -13.69 8.83 -7.00
N ILE A 89 -13.28 7.64 -6.59
CA ILE A 89 -14.13 6.44 -6.65
C ILE A 89 -15.08 6.46 -5.46
N PRO A 90 -16.40 6.30 -5.66
CA PRO A 90 -17.33 6.17 -4.55
C PRO A 90 -17.02 4.93 -3.70
N ASP A 91 -17.03 5.07 -2.37
CA ASP A 91 -16.69 3.98 -1.44
C ASP A 91 -17.58 2.73 -1.62
N ALA A 92 -18.80 2.90 -2.15
CA ALA A 92 -19.77 1.84 -2.40
C ALA A 92 -19.27 0.71 -3.35
N PHE A 93 -18.20 0.92 -4.12
CA PHE A 93 -17.66 -0.11 -5.02
C PHE A 93 -16.76 -1.14 -4.32
N HIS A 94 -16.26 -0.85 -3.11
CA HIS A 94 -15.46 -1.78 -2.30
C HIS A 94 -14.35 -2.52 -3.10
N PHE A 95 -13.52 -1.78 -3.85
CA PHE A 95 -12.47 -2.39 -4.69
C PHE A 95 -11.33 -3.08 -3.92
N THR A 96 -11.26 -2.87 -2.60
CA THR A 96 -10.34 -3.54 -1.69
C THR A 96 -11.15 -4.33 -0.67
N PRO A 97 -10.75 -5.58 -0.34
CA PRO A 97 -11.46 -6.40 0.62
C PRO A 97 -11.25 -5.89 2.04
N ASP A 98 -12.22 -6.14 2.90
CA ASP A 98 -12.09 -5.97 4.34
C ASP A 98 -11.45 -7.20 4.98
N ILE A 99 -10.87 -7.03 6.17
CA ILE A 99 -10.26 -8.11 6.96
C ILE A 99 -11.24 -9.27 7.19
N SER A 100 -12.54 -8.98 7.32
CA SER A 100 -13.61 -9.98 7.48
C SER A 100 -13.67 -11.01 6.34
N ALA A 101 -13.14 -10.70 5.16
CA ALA A 101 -13.05 -11.64 4.04
C ALA A 101 -12.21 -12.88 4.38
N LEU A 102 -11.25 -12.77 5.31
CA LEU A 102 -10.42 -13.90 5.77
C LEU A 102 -11.27 -15.03 6.36
N ASN A 103 -12.44 -14.75 6.92
CA ASN A 103 -13.34 -15.77 7.48
C ASN A 103 -13.79 -16.81 6.45
N HIS A 104 -13.75 -16.46 5.16
CA HIS A 104 -14.18 -17.30 4.05
C HIS A 104 -13.01 -17.96 3.31
N LEU A 105 -11.75 -17.69 3.71
CA LEU A 105 -10.55 -18.20 3.06
C LEU A 105 -9.92 -19.35 3.86
N PRO A 106 -9.08 -20.21 3.26
CA PRO A 106 -8.40 -21.31 3.97
C PRO A 106 -7.64 -20.86 5.23
N SER A 107 -7.44 -21.78 6.19
CA SER A 107 -6.57 -21.54 7.34
C SER A 107 -5.20 -21.02 6.90
N LEU A 108 -4.57 -20.19 7.74
CA LEU A 108 -3.28 -19.54 7.46
C LEU A 108 -3.30 -18.52 6.30
N SER A 109 -4.46 -18.20 5.74
CA SER A 109 -4.60 -17.02 4.87
C SER A 109 -4.39 -15.75 5.69
N PHE A 110 -3.63 -14.80 5.16
CA PHE A 110 -3.40 -13.52 5.81
C PHE A 110 -3.63 -12.35 4.88
N MET A 111 -3.99 -11.21 5.46
CA MET A 111 -4.13 -9.94 4.77
C MET A 111 -3.22 -8.91 5.43
N LEU A 112 -2.55 -8.11 4.61
CA LEU A 112 -1.72 -6.99 5.05
C LEU A 112 -2.17 -5.72 4.34
N ARG A 113 -2.57 -4.72 5.12
CA ARG A 113 -2.96 -3.38 4.67
C ARG A 113 -2.00 -2.35 5.25
N VAL A 114 -1.34 -1.61 4.36
CA VAL A 114 -0.34 -0.61 4.72
C VAL A 114 -0.79 0.77 4.21
N PRO A 115 -1.31 1.64 5.07
CA PRO A 115 -1.57 3.02 4.71
C PRO A 115 -0.25 3.77 4.55
N PHE A 116 -0.02 4.34 3.38
CA PHE A 116 1.21 5.06 3.07
C PHE A 116 0.96 6.47 2.56
N LYS A 117 2.00 7.31 2.67
CA LYS A 117 2.07 8.65 2.12
C LYS A 117 3.30 8.79 1.23
N LEU A 118 3.11 9.28 0.02
CA LEU A 118 4.19 9.51 -0.94
C LEU A 118 5.18 10.55 -0.40
N GLN A 119 6.47 10.18 -0.37
CA GLN A 119 7.60 11.08 -0.10
C GLN A 119 8.17 11.70 -1.38
N LYS A 120 7.93 11.05 -2.52
CA LYS A 120 8.25 11.55 -3.86
C LYS A 120 7.06 11.30 -4.78
N PRO A 121 6.90 12.07 -5.87
CA PRO A 121 5.81 11.86 -6.81
C PRO A 121 5.81 10.42 -7.34
N TYR A 122 4.63 9.87 -7.58
CA TYR A 122 4.47 8.59 -8.25
C TYR A 122 4.21 8.82 -9.73
N LEU A 123 5.00 8.14 -10.56
CA LEU A 123 4.87 8.15 -12.00
C LEU A 123 4.47 6.76 -12.49
N SER A 124 3.59 6.75 -13.48
CA SER A 124 3.28 5.57 -14.27
C SER A 124 2.96 6.01 -15.69
N LYS A 125 2.67 5.05 -16.56
CA LYS A 125 2.23 5.32 -17.91
C LYS A 125 0.86 4.69 -18.11
N ASP A 126 -0.11 5.50 -18.49
CA ASP A 126 -1.38 5.02 -19.02
C ASP A 126 -1.21 4.54 -20.46
N ASP A 127 -2.06 3.62 -20.88
CA ASP A 127 -2.10 3.07 -22.23
C ASP A 127 -3.08 3.87 -23.13
N ARG A 128 -3.67 4.96 -22.61
CA ARG A 128 -4.59 5.83 -23.35
C ARG A 128 -3.88 6.53 -24.52
N THR A 129 -4.25 6.15 -25.74
CA THR A 129 -3.72 6.73 -26.98
C THR A 129 -4.18 8.17 -27.21
N PHE A 130 -5.45 8.47 -26.87
CA PHE A 130 -6.05 9.78 -27.13
C PHE A 130 -5.99 10.65 -25.87
N HIS A 131 -4.81 11.22 -25.64
CA HIS A 131 -4.49 12.05 -24.48
C HIS A 131 -3.69 13.29 -24.92
N LEU A 132 -3.83 14.41 -24.21
CA LEU A 132 -3.17 15.68 -24.58
C LEU A 132 -1.69 15.74 -24.18
N LEU A 133 -1.27 14.84 -23.28
CA LEU A 133 0.12 14.63 -22.88
C LEU A 133 0.57 13.24 -23.31
N ASP A 134 1.85 13.11 -23.64
CA ASP A 134 2.48 11.84 -23.98
C ASP A 134 2.66 10.90 -22.78
N ASN A 135 2.73 11.47 -21.57
CA ASN A 135 2.99 10.73 -20.33
C ASN A 135 1.86 10.93 -19.32
N PRO A 136 0.65 10.41 -19.60
CA PRO A 136 -0.43 10.35 -18.63
C PRO A 136 -0.10 9.37 -17.50
N VAL A 137 -0.53 9.72 -16.28
CA VAL A 137 -0.49 8.78 -15.16
C VAL A 137 -1.61 7.75 -15.35
N ARG A 138 -1.35 6.50 -14.96
CA ARG A 138 -2.34 5.43 -15.05
C ARG A 138 -3.58 5.77 -14.23
N LYS A 139 -4.76 5.64 -14.84
CA LYS A 139 -6.07 5.87 -14.21
C LYS A 139 -6.96 4.63 -14.31
N ASP A 140 -7.91 4.50 -13.39
CA ASP A 140 -9.01 3.58 -13.53
C ASP A 140 -9.82 3.88 -14.80
N LYS A 141 -10.31 2.84 -15.49
CA LYS A 141 -10.98 3.01 -16.79
C LYS A 141 -12.33 3.70 -16.67
N VAL A 142 -13.08 3.48 -15.59
CA VAL A 142 -14.44 3.98 -15.43
C VAL A 142 -14.43 5.35 -14.78
N PHE A 143 -13.80 5.48 -13.62
CA PHE A 143 -13.82 6.70 -12.83
C PHE A 143 -12.74 7.70 -13.24
N GLN A 144 -11.75 7.28 -14.04
CA GLN A 144 -10.58 8.10 -14.40
C GLN A 144 -9.77 8.56 -13.17
N THR A 145 -9.84 7.79 -12.08
CA THR A 145 -9.09 8.02 -10.83
C THR A 145 -7.65 7.53 -10.97
N PRO A 146 -6.62 8.34 -10.66
CA PRO A 146 -5.24 7.89 -10.69
C PRO A 146 -5.02 6.66 -9.81
N MET A 147 -4.24 5.69 -10.28
CA MET A 147 -4.06 4.44 -9.55
C MET A 147 -2.69 3.79 -9.73
N VAL A 148 -2.34 2.93 -8.78
CA VAL A 148 -1.39 1.83 -8.98
C VAL A 148 -2.18 0.56 -9.26
N ALA A 149 -1.93 -0.07 -10.41
CA ALA A 149 -2.58 -1.35 -10.73
C ALA A 149 -2.02 -2.50 -9.89
N SER A 150 -2.83 -3.53 -9.61
CA SER A 150 -2.40 -4.76 -8.93
C SER A 150 -1.16 -5.39 -9.55
N THR A 151 -1.07 -5.39 -10.89
CA THR A 151 0.09 -5.94 -11.62
C THR A 151 1.35 -5.09 -11.43
N SER A 152 1.19 -3.76 -11.29
CA SER A 152 2.29 -2.86 -10.97
C SER A 152 2.82 -3.10 -9.56
N TRP A 153 1.95 -3.33 -8.58
CA TRP A 153 2.36 -3.72 -7.24
C TRP A 153 3.09 -5.06 -7.22
N LYS A 154 2.54 -6.07 -7.89
CA LYS A 154 3.19 -7.38 -8.04
C LYS A 154 4.59 -7.24 -8.62
N GLY A 155 4.73 -6.48 -9.70
CA GLY A 155 6.02 -6.23 -10.35
C GLY A 155 7.00 -5.48 -9.46
N ALA A 156 6.54 -4.44 -8.75
CA ALA A 156 7.38 -3.64 -7.86
C ALA A 156 7.90 -4.46 -6.67
N LEU A 157 7.05 -5.29 -6.05
CA LEU A 157 7.46 -6.13 -4.93
C LEU A 157 8.42 -7.23 -5.41
N ARG A 158 8.12 -7.89 -6.54
CA ARG A 158 9.02 -8.90 -7.12
C ARG A 158 10.40 -8.31 -7.44
N ALA A 159 10.45 -7.13 -8.07
CA ALA A 159 11.69 -6.43 -8.37
C ALA A 159 12.46 -6.03 -7.10
N THR A 160 11.75 -5.62 -6.05
CA THR A 160 12.36 -5.31 -4.75
C THR A 160 12.99 -6.55 -4.11
N LEU A 161 12.27 -7.66 -4.08
CA LEU A 161 12.78 -8.92 -3.53
C LEU A 161 14.02 -9.42 -4.29
N TRP A 162 14.05 -9.23 -5.61
CA TRP A 162 15.26 -9.48 -6.40
C TRP A 162 16.45 -8.64 -5.93
N GLN A 163 16.25 -7.34 -5.68
CA GLN A 163 17.32 -6.46 -5.16
C GLN A 163 17.77 -6.86 -3.75
N LEU A 164 16.89 -7.49 -2.96
CA LEU A 164 17.21 -8.04 -1.65
C LEU A 164 17.91 -9.43 -1.71
N GLY A 165 18.20 -9.93 -2.92
CA GLY A 165 18.91 -11.20 -3.12
C GLY A 165 18.01 -12.42 -3.32
N HIS A 166 16.69 -12.25 -3.41
CA HIS A 166 15.77 -13.34 -3.73
C HIS A 166 15.61 -13.48 -5.25
N GLN A 167 16.40 -14.37 -5.86
CA GLN A 167 16.41 -14.63 -7.30
C GLN A 167 15.12 -15.35 -7.78
N GLU A 168 14.90 -15.38 -9.09
CA GLU A 168 13.67 -15.93 -9.72
C GLU A 168 13.51 -17.44 -9.59
N ASP A 169 14.61 -18.18 -9.42
CA ASP A 169 14.66 -19.63 -9.20
C ASP A 169 14.42 -20.02 -7.73
N ASN A 170 14.33 -19.03 -6.83
CA ASN A 170 14.04 -19.27 -5.43
C ASN A 170 12.60 -19.83 -5.29
N GLU A 171 12.49 -21.05 -4.75
CA GLU A 171 11.20 -21.74 -4.54
C GLU A 171 10.18 -20.89 -3.74
N GLN A 172 10.66 -20.06 -2.80
CA GLN A 172 9.81 -19.15 -2.06
C GLN A 172 9.24 -18.04 -2.94
N ILE A 173 10.03 -17.48 -3.86
CA ILE A 173 9.57 -16.46 -4.80
C ILE A 173 8.58 -17.06 -5.81
N ILE A 174 8.86 -18.25 -6.33
CA ILE A 174 7.94 -18.96 -7.22
C ILE A 174 6.61 -19.24 -6.49
N ARG A 175 6.66 -19.69 -5.23
CA ARG A 175 5.45 -19.92 -4.43
C ARG A 175 4.65 -18.64 -4.16
N LEU A 176 5.31 -17.52 -3.87
CA LEU A 176 4.65 -16.25 -3.60
C LEU A 176 4.03 -15.63 -4.85
N PHE A 177 4.75 -15.61 -5.98
CA PHE A 177 4.36 -14.87 -7.19
C PHE A 177 3.80 -15.75 -8.31
N GLY A 178 4.04 -17.05 -8.27
CA GLY A 178 3.80 -17.99 -9.38
C GLY A 178 4.90 -17.92 -10.44
N ASP A 179 4.91 -18.88 -11.34
CA ASP A 179 5.80 -18.94 -12.50
C ASP A 179 5.06 -18.56 -13.81
N ALA A 180 5.85 -18.44 -14.89
CA ALA A 180 5.31 -18.15 -16.20
C ALA A 180 4.60 -19.40 -16.75
N ARG A 181 3.34 -19.24 -17.18
CA ARG A 181 2.56 -20.27 -17.85
C ARG A 181 3.02 -20.42 -19.30
N GLU A 182 4.22 -20.96 -19.52
CA GLU A 182 4.64 -21.38 -20.86
C GLU A 182 3.94 -22.70 -21.26
N ASP A 183 3.42 -23.46 -20.29
CA ASP A 183 2.61 -24.68 -20.46
C ASP A 183 1.47 -24.79 -19.41
N GLU A 184 0.65 -25.85 -19.50
CA GLU A 184 -0.42 -26.18 -18.54
C GLU A 184 0.09 -26.51 -17.11
N LYS A 185 1.41 -26.49 -16.88
CA LYS A 185 2.03 -26.81 -15.58
C LYS A 185 2.31 -25.59 -14.72
N GLY A 186 2.12 -24.37 -15.25
CA GLY A 186 2.37 -23.15 -14.50
C GLY A 186 1.51 -23.05 -13.24
N GLN A 187 2.14 -22.68 -12.12
CA GLN A 187 1.53 -22.58 -10.81
C GLN A 187 1.14 -21.13 -10.50
N ALA A 188 -0.08 -20.94 -9.98
CA ALA A 188 -0.47 -19.64 -9.42
C ALA A 188 0.40 -19.30 -8.20
N GLY A 189 0.66 -18.01 -7.98
CA GLY A 189 1.28 -17.53 -6.74
C GLY A 189 0.28 -17.47 -5.59
N ARG A 190 0.78 -17.49 -4.36
CA ARG A 190 -0.03 -17.33 -3.14
C ARG A 190 -0.39 -15.87 -2.84
N LEU A 191 0.27 -14.89 -3.46
CA LEU A 191 0.00 -13.46 -3.27
C LEU A 191 -0.97 -12.89 -4.30
N TYR A 192 -2.00 -12.22 -3.79
CA TYR A 192 -2.99 -11.44 -4.53
C TYR A 192 -2.83 -9.97 -4.16
N PHE A 193 -2.74 -9.10 -5.17
CA PHE A 193 -2.50 -7.68 -5.01
C PHE A 193 -3.76 -6.90 -5.39
N TYR A 194 -4.08 -5.87 -4.62
CA TYR A 194 -5.20 -4.97 -4.89
C TYR A 194 -4.71 -3.63 -5.43
N PRO A 195 -5.51 -2.95 -6.27
CA PRO A 195 -5.14 -1.63 -6.77
C PRO A 195 -5.17 -0.60 -5.64
N THR A 196 -4.35 0.44 -5.79
CA THR A 196 -4.39 1.62 -4.92
C THR A 196 -4.89 2.80 -5.73
N PHE A 197 -5.85 3.54 -5.21
CA PHE A 197 -6.42 4.72 -5.85
C PHE A 197 -6.00 5.99 -5.12
N PHE A 198 -5.81 7.08 -5.85
CA PHE A 198 -5.40 8.36 -5.29
C PHE A 198 -6.43 9.45 -5.55
N ASP A 199 -6.61 10.30 -4.55
CA ASP A 199 -7.47 11.49 -4.58
C ASP A 199 -6.75 12.74 -5.13
N LYS A 200 -5.51 12.57 -5.62
CA LYS A 200 -4.66 13.66 -6.11
C LYS A 200 -3.99 13.31 -7.42
N ILE A 201 -3.86 14.31 -8.27
CA ILE A 201 -3.13 14.29 -9.52
C ILE A 201 -2.35 15.60 -9.63
N GLY A 202 -1.23 15.59 -10.32
CA GLY A 202 -0.37 16.75 -10.53
C GLY A 202 0.47 16.59 -11.78
N LEU A 203 1.35 17.56 -12.01
CA LEU A 203 2.27 17.59 -13.14
C LEU A 203 3.69 17.76 -12.65
N GLU A 204 4.57 16.90 -13.15
CA GLU A 204 6.01 17.03 -13.03
C GLU A 204 6.59 17.52 -14.36
N VAL A 205 7.63 18.35 -14.27
CA VAL A 205 8.34 18.87 -15.44
C VAL A 205 9.75 18.30 -15.46
N ILE A 206 10.06 17.50 -16.47
CA ILE A 206 11.43 17.05 -16.73
C ILE A 206 11.96 17.86 -17.91
N ASN A 207 13.01 18.63 -17.69
CA ASN A 207 13.71 19.35 -18.76
C ASN A 207 15.04 18.66 -19.06
N PRO A 208 15.17 17.85 -20.14
CA PRO A 208 16.43 17.26 -20.52
C PRO A 208 17.45 18.33 -20.90
N HIS A 209 18.61 18.30 -20.25
CA HIS A 209 19.73 19.20 -20.54
C HIS A 209 20.71 18.56 -21.52
N ASP A 210 21.21 19.35 -22.45
CA ASP A 210 22.35 18.96 -23.25
C ASP A 210 23.61 18.89 -22.38
N ARG A 211 24.32 17.75 -22.41
CA ARG A 211 25.49 17.52 -21.56
C ARG A 211 26.68 18.42 -21.90
N LYS A 212 26.75 18.96 -23.13
CA LYS A 212 27.87 19.83 -23.56
C LYS A 212 27.63 21.29 -23.23
N THR A 213 26.41 21.78 -23.44
CA THR A 213 26.08 23.21 -23.30
C THR A 213 25.35 23.53 -22.00
N GLY A 214 24.84 22.53 -21.26
CA GLY A 214 24.03 22.72 -20.06
C GLY A 214 22.64 23.30 -20.33
N THR A 215 22.29 23.60 -21.57
CA THR A 215 21.01 24.20 -21.94
C THR A 215 19.89 23.16 -21.94
N GLY A 216 18.77 23.48 -21.28
CA GLY A 216 17.55 22.68 -21.37
C GLY A 216 16.94 22.80 -22.77
N LYS A 217 16.44 21.69 -23.33
CA LYS A 217 15.84 21.68 -24.67
C LYS A 217 14.36 22.04 -24.61
N ASN A 218 13.55 21.03 -24.31
CA ASN A 218 12.10 21.11 -24.28
C ASN A 218 11.62 20.52 -22.95
N PRO A 219 11.01 21.32 -22.06
CA PRO A 219 10.38 20.80 -20.86
C PRO A 219 9.28 19.80 -21.23
N ILE A 220 9.36 18.60 -20.63
CA ILE A 220 8.40 17.52 -20.81
C ILE A 220 7.48 17.52 -19.59
N LEU A 221 6.20 17.78 -19.84
CA LEU A 221 5.15 17.65 -18.83
C LEU A 221 4.76 16.18 -18.68
N ILE A 222 4.75 15.71 -17.45
CA ILE A 222 4.40 14.33 -17.07
C ILE A 222 3.32 14.39 -16.00
N GLU A 223 2.22 13.70 -16.22
CA GLU A 223 1.24 13.52 -15.15
C GLU A 223 1.79 12.60 -14.05
N CYS A 224 1.50 12.97 -12.82
CA CYS A 224 1.94 12.23 -11.65
C CYS A 224 0.85 12.20 -10.59
N VAL A 225 1.02 11.32 -9.61
CA VAL A 225 0.42 11.53 -8.30
C VAL A 225 1.44 12.30 -7.44
N PRO A 226 1.08 13.47 -6.90
CA PRO A 226 2.04 14.38 -6.28
C PRO A 226 2.52 13.87 -4.92
N ILE A 227 3.64 14.45 -4.45
CA ILE A 227 4.15 14.26 -3.10
C ILE A 227 3.05 14.50 -2.05
N GLY A 228 3.03 13.66 -1.02
CA GLY A 228 2.09 13.78 0.08
C GLY A 228 0.68 13.27 -0.22
N ALA A 229 0.41 12.72 -1.41
CA ALA A 229 -0.77 11.88 -1.62
C ALA A 229 -0.70 10.62 -0.75
N THR A 230 -1.87 10.13 -0.36
CA THR A 230 -2.02 8.96 0.51
C THR A 230 -2.69 7.84 -0.26
N GLY A 231 -2.40 6.60 0.11
CA GLY A 231 -3.05 5.42 -0.45
C GLY A 231 -2.83 4.21 0.44
N ASP A 232 -3.59 3.15 0.16
CA ASP A 232 -3.47 1.87 0.85
C ASP A 232 -2.84 0.84 -0.07
N PHE A 233 -1.75 0.22 0.40
CA PHE A 233 -1.22 -0.98 -0.21
C PHE A 233 -1.86 -2.19 0.47
N VAL A 234 -2.54 -3.04 -0.31
CA VAL A 234 -3.26 -4.20 0.22
C VAL A 234 -2.81 -5.46 -0.51
N ILE A 235 -2.40 -6.46 0.26
CA ILE A 235 -2.10 -7.80 -0.24
C ILE A 235 -2.89 -8.85 0.54
N LEU A 236 -3.25 -9.91 -0.16
CA LEU A 236 -3.86 -11.10 0.38
C LEU A 236 -2.98 -12.31 0.05
N TYR A 237 -2.63 -13.08 1.07
CA TYR A 237 -1.97 -14.37 0.92
C TYR A 237 -2.99 -15.48 1.11
N VAL A 238 -3.10 -16.37 0.13
CA VAL A 238 -3.95 -17.55 0.19
C VAL A 238 -3.09 -18.80 0.01
N PRO A 239 -2.91 -19.63 1.05
CA PRO A 239 -2.16 -20.85 0.94
C PRO A 239 -2.99 -21.94 0.26
N PHE A 240 -2.32 -22.74 -0.56
CA PHE A 240 -2.87 -23.94 -1.20
C PHE A 240 -1.77 -24.99 -1.42
N GLY A 241 -2.18 -26.25 -1.57
CA GLY A 241 -1.28 -27.41 -1.64
C GLY A 241 -0.83 -27.85 -0.24
N LYS A 242 0.40 -28.37 -0.12
CA LYS A 242 1.00 -28.67 1.19
C LYS A 242 1.36 -27.37 1.90
N ILE A 243 0.85 -27.22 3.11
CA ILE A 243 0.98 -26.01 3.92
C ILE A 243 1.58 -26.40 5.28
N ASP A 244 2.63 -25.67 5.66
CA ASP A 244 3.27 -25.73 6.98
C ASP A 244 3.22 -24.32 7.57
N GLU A 245 2.91 -24.20 8.87
CA GLU A 245 2.86 -22.92 9.57
C GLU A 245 4.22 -22.21 9.52
N SER A 246 5.33 -22.95 9.64
CA SER A 246 6.67 -22.33 9.57
C SER A 246 6.98 -21.80 8.16
N LEU A 247 6.43 -22.44 7.11
CA LEU A 247 6.53 -21.97 5.74
C LEU A 247 5.76 -20.66 5.54
N VAL A 248 4.54 -20.57 6.09
CA VAL A 248 3.72 -19.34 6.04
C VAL A 248 4.39 -18.22 6.82
N ALA A 249 5.00 -18.51 7.97
CA ALA A 249 5.75 -17.52 8.75
C ALA A 249 6.97 -16.98 7.99
N LYS A 250 7.75 -17.85 7.31
CA LYS A 250 8.85 -17.44 6.42
C LYS A 250 8.37 -16.61 5.24
N ASP A 251 7.23 -16.99 4.65
CA ASP A 251 6.59 -16.24 3.56
C ASP A 251 6.20 -14.84 4.04
N LEU A 252 5.58 -14.73 5.21
CA LEU A 252 5.21 -13.47 5.82
C LEU A 252 6.43 -12.58 6.12
N GLU A 253 7.51 -13.15 6.64
CA GLU A 253 8.76 -12.42 6.90
C GLU A 253 9.29 -11.76 5.62
N VAL A 254 9.43 -12.54 4.53
CA VAL A 254 9.93 -12.04 3.24
C VAL A 254 9.00 -10.98 2.66
N VAL A 255 7.69 -11.21 2.77
CA VAL A 255 6.68 -10.25 2.31
C VAL A 255 6.77 -8.93 3.09
N ALA A 256 6.83 -8.97 4.42
CA ALA A 256 6.91 -7.78 5.26
C ALA A 256 8.18 -6.96 4.95
N LYS A 257 9.35 -7.63 4.90
CA LYS A 257 10.63 -7.00 4.53
C LYS A 257 10.62 -6.42 3.12
N GLY A 258 10.07 -7.16 2.17
CA GLY A 258 9.95 -6.73 0.78
C GLY A 258 9.07 -5.49 0.64
N VAL A 259 7.91 -5.46 1.32
CA VAL A 259 6.99 -4.32 1.27
C VAL A 259 7.61 -3.08 1.90
N GLU A 260 8.29 -3.23 3.04
CA GLU A 260 9.00 -2.13 3.69
C GLU A 260 10.07 -1.53 2.77
N ALA A 261 10.94 -2.37 2.22
CA ALA A 261 11.99 -1.92 1.31
C ALA A 261 11.43 -1.32 0.02
N MET A 262 10.33 -1.89 -0.51
CA MET A 262 9.68 -1.40 -1.72
C MET A 262 9.16 0.02 -1.52
N LEU A 263 8.53 0.30 -0.38
CA LEU A 263 7.99 1.63 -0.10
C LEU A 263 9.10 2.63 0.26
N ALA A 264 10.02 2.25 1.15
CA ALA A 264 10.96 3.18 1.79
C ALA A 264 12.30 3.35 1.05
N VAL A 265 12.74 2.35 0.27
CA VAL A 265 14.10 2.32 -0.31
C VAL A 265 14.07 2.33 -1.84
N TYR A 266 13.31 1.43 -2.45
CA TYR A 266 13.34 1.24 -3.90
C TYR A 266 12.29 2.08 -4.65
N GLY A 267 11.13 2.33 -4.03
CA GLY A 267 10.00 3.00 -4.66
C GLY A 267 9.26 2.11 -5.66
N PHE A 268 8.13 2.61 -6.15
CA PHE A 268 7.28 1.90 -7.12
C PHE A 268 6.88 2.80 -8.32
N GLY A 269 6.57 2.17 -9.46
CA GLY A 269 6.23 2.87 -10.69
C GLY A 269 7.43 3.15 -11.59
N ALA A 270 7.44 4.30 -12.25
CA ALA A 270 8.47 4.69 -13.21
C ALA A 270 9.52 5.62 -12.58
N LYS A 271 10.74 5.59 -13.12
CA LYS A 271 11.87 6.44 -12.71
C LYS A 271 12.27 6.29 -11.23
N THR A 272 12.10 5.09 -10.66
CA THR A 272 12.47 4.75 -9.28
C THR A 272 13.95 5.00 -8.98
N SER A 273 14.85 4.83 -9.95
CA SER A 273 16.27 5.17 -9.80
C SER A 273 16.55 6.66 -9.53
N SER A 274 15.60 7.54 -9.83
CA SER A 274 15.64 8.98 -9.47
C SER A 274 14.83 9.30 -8.20
N GLY A 275 14.40 8.27 -7.46
CA GLY A 275 13.65 8.36 -6.21
C GLY A 275 12.13 8.51 -6.37
N PHE A 276 11.57 8.43 -7.58
CA PHE A 276 10.12 8.47 -7.76
C PHE A 276 9.43 7.26 -7.12
N GLY A 277 8.22 7.48 -6.61
CA GLY A 277 7.43 6.43 -5.96
C GLY A 277 7.90 6.03 -4.57
N LEU A 278 8.84 6.75 -3.94
CA LEU A 278 9.16 6.55 -2.53
C LEU A 278 8.00 6.98 -1.65
N ALA A 279 7.72 6.18 -0.62
CA ALA A 279 6.63 6.37 0.31
C ALA A 279 7.05 6.00 1.75
N LYS A 280 6.32 6.55 2.71
CA LYS A 280 6.43 6.16 4.11
C LYS A 280 5.09 5.67 4.63
N VAL A 281 5.11 4.76 5.59
CA VAL A 281 3.92 4.39 6.36
C VAL A 281 3.34 5.66 7.02
N SER A 282 2.03 5.82 6.96
CA SER A 282 1.33 7.04 7.37
C SER A 282 0.23 6.83 8.42
N GLY A 283 0.06 5.59 8.87
CA GLY A 283 -0.87 5.17 9.91
C GLY A 283 -0.44 3.82 10.47
N LYS A 284 -1.37 3.10 11.10
CA LYS A 284 -1.11 1.73 11.55
C LYS A 284 -1.17 0.77 10.37
N VAL A 285 -0.27 -0.20 10.37
CA VAL A 285 -0.28 -1.34 9.46
C VAL A 285 -1.25 -2.36 10.02
N ASP A 286 -2.33 -2.65 9.29
CA ASP A 286 -3.31 -3.64 9.71
C ASP A 286 -2.93 -5.01 9.13
N PHE A 287 -2.78 -5.98 10.02
CA PHE A 287 -2.46 -7.35 9.67
C PHE A 287 -3.48 -8.29 10.31
N ALA A 288 -3.95 -9.26 9.54
CA ALA A 288 -4.80 -10.31 10.07
C ALA A 288 -4.46 -11.65 9.42
N ILE A 289 -4.51 -12.72 10.21
CA ILE A 289 -4.30 -14.09 9.75
C ILE A 289 -5.39 -15.01 10.32
N ARG A 290 -5.86 -15.95 9.49
CA ARG A 290 -6.79 -17.02 9.90
C ARG A 290 -6.03 -18.15 10.62
N ALA A 291 -5.38 -17.81 11.73
CA ALA A 291 -4.68 -18.71 12.63
C ALA A 291 -4.57 -18.08 14.04
N ASP A 292 -4.26 -18.90 15.04
CA ASP A 292 -4.00 -18.46 16.42
C ASP A 292 -2.49 -18.21 16.61
N TRP A 293 -2.05 -16.98 16.34
CA TRP A 293 -0.65 -16.56 16.48
C TRP A 293 -0.56 -15.45 17.54
N PRO A 294 -0.82 -15.76 18.83
CA PRO A 294 -0.82 -14.78 19.91
C PRO A 294 0.50 -14.03 20.03
N GLU A 295 1.61 -14.64 19.59
CA GLU A 295 2.96 -14.05 19.58
C GLU A 295 3.03 -12.77 18.73
N LEU A 296 2.15 -12.61 17.74
CA LEU A 296 2.06 -11.37 16.96
C LEU A 296 1.51 -10.20 17.77
N ALA A 297 0.64 -10.47 18.75
CA ALA A 297 -0.02 -9.44 19.56
C ALA A 297 0.82 -9.00 20.76
N GLU A 298 1.83 -9.79 21.15
CA GLU A 298 2.71 -9.44 22.25
C GLU A 298 3.58 -8.25 21.83
N THR A 299 3.57 -7.15 22.58
CA THR A 299 4.56 -6.07 22.45
C THR A 299 5.85 -6.52 23.11
N SER A 300 6.97 -6.49 22.39
CA SER A 300 8.30 -6.83 22.89
C SER A 300 8.78 -5.75 23.85
N THR A 301 8.29 -5.81 25.07
CA THR A 301 9.13 -5.41 26.21
C THR A 301 9.90 -6.68 26.56
N PRO A 302 11.25 -6.67 26.74
CA PRO A 302 11.93 -7.79 27.33
C PRO A 302 11.36 -7.93 28.74
N ALA A 303 10.40 -8.85 28.93
CA ALA A 303 9.91 -9.17 30.24
C ALA A 303 11.10 -9.78 30.98
N GLN A 304 11.66 -9.04 31.92
CA GLN A 304 12.42 -9.66 33.00
C GLN A 304 11.48 -10.71 33.58
N GLN A 305 11.81 -11.99 33.37
CA GLN A 305 11.05 -13.11 33.89
C GLN A 305 10.84 -12.84 35.39
N PRO A 306 9.58 -12.75 35.85
CA PRO A 306 9.33 -12.38 37.23
C PRO A 306 10.07 -13.33 38.16
N GLU A 307 10.79 -12.78 39.14
CA GLU A 307 11.72 -13.51 40.00
C GLU A 307 11.05 -14.67 40.78
N PHE A 308 9.71 -14.73 40.82
CA PHE A 308 8.94 -15.81 41.44
C PHE A 308 8.67 -17.03 40.53
N LEU A 309 9.04 -16.99 39.24
CA LEU A 309 8.92 -18.12 38.30
C LEU A 309 10.28 -18.81 38.09
N ASN A 310 10.23 -20.12 37.85
CA ASN A 310 11.36 -20.89 37.31
C ASN A 310 11.48 -20.65 35.81
N ASP A 311 12.63 -21.03 35.23
CA ASP A 311 12.89 -20.96 33.79
C ASP A 311 11.81 -21.69 32.95
N ASP A 312 11.21 -22.75 33.50
CA ASP A 312 10.11 -23.51 32.89
C ASP A 312 8.72 -22.83 33.00
N GLY A 313 8.66 -21.57 33.47
CA GLY A 313 7.41 -20.80 33.63
C GLY A 313 6.53 -21.21 34.81
N ASN A 314 6.94 -22.22 35.58
CA ASN A 314 6.24 -22.67 36.79
C ASN A 314 6.64 -21.86 38.03
N LEU A 315 5.71 -21.70 38.98
CA LEU A 315 5.98 -21.02 40.25
C LEU A 315 7.10 -21.74 41.03
N LYS A 316 8.06 -20.97 41.57
CA LYS A 316 9.14 -21.53 42.41
C LYS A 316 8.54 -22.30 43.59
N GLN A 317 9.13 -23.46 43.89
CA GLN A 317 8.67 -24.36 44.97
C GLN A 317 8.61 -23.67 46.34
N GLU A 318 9.40 -22.62 46.57
CA GLU A 318 9.38 -21.82 47.80
C GLU A 318 8.03 -21.15 48.09
N PHE A 319 7.19 -20.92 47.07
CA PHE A 319 5.84 -20.37 47.23
C PHE A 319 4.76 -21.44 47.42
N LEU A 320 5.11 -22.73 47.33
CA LEU A 320 4.17 -23.85 47.36
C LEU A 320 4.29 -24.69 48.64
N ASN A 321 3.17 -25.16 49.15
CA ASN A 321 3.09 -26.18 50.19
C ASN A 321 3.40 -27.58 49.61
N PRO A 322 3.74 -28.57 50.45
CA PRO A 322 3.97 -29.95 50.00
C PRO A 322 2.79 -30.59 49.25
N ASP A 323 1.57 -30.07 49.46
CA ASP A 323 0.34 -30.49 48.78
C ASP A 323 0.10 -29.75 47.45
N GLY A 324 1.04 -28.90 47.02
CA GLY A 324 0.93 -28.11 45.79
C GLY A 324 0.11 -26.83 45.93
N THR A 325 -0.43 -26.51 47.11
CA THR A 325 -1.20 -25.27 47.33
C THR A 325 -0.29 -24.06 47.58
N PHE A 326 -0.75 -22.85 47.24
CA PHE A 326 0.03 -21.63 47.46
C PHE A 326 0.17 -21.30 48.97
N LYS A 327 1.39 -20.98 49.42
CA LYS A 327 1.67 -20.62 50.82
C LYS A 327 0.96 -19.33 51.22
N THR A 328 0.33 -19.34 52.40
CA THR A 328 -0.12 -18.10 53.05
C THR A 328 1.08 -17.22 53.46
N GLU A 329 0.87 -15.91 53.61
CA GLU A 329 1.96 -14.96 53.90
C GLU A 329 2.69 -15.33 55.20
N LYS A 330 1.96 -15.87 56.18
CA LYS A 330 2.52 -16.36 57.43
C LYS A 330 3.42 -17.58 57.20
N GLN A 331 2.99 -18.56 56.41
CA GLN A 331 3.78 -19.75 56.06
C GLN A 331 5.03 -19.41 55.26
N TYR A 332 4.93 -18.48 54.31
CA TYR A 332 6.07 -18.02 53.51
C TYR A 332 7.09 -17.27 54.37
N LYS A 333 6.66 -16.40 55.29
CA LYS A 333 7.55 -15.73 56.25
C LYS A 333 8.30 -16.72 57.14
N THR A 334 7.62 -17.74 57.66
CA THR A 334 8.25 -18.79 58.48
C THR A 334 9.27 -19.59 57.66
N PHE A 335 8.97 -19.90 56.39
CA PHE A 335 9.91 -20.57 55.48
C PHE A 335 11.18 -19.74 55.23
N LEU A 336 11.04 -18.46 54.93
CA LEU A 336 12.18 -17.57 54.72
C LEU A 336 13.05 -17.39 55.98
N GLN A 337 12.42 -17.30 57.16
CA GLN A 337 13.14 -17.27 58.44
C GLN A 337 13.99 -18.52 58.68
N SER A 338 13.50 -19.70 58.27
CA SER A 338 14.25 -20.95 58.39
C SER A 338 15.48 -21.03 57.46
N GLN A 339 15.52 -20.20 56.42
CA GLN A 339 16.60 -20.12 55.43
C GLN A 339 17.50 -18.89 55.65
N GLY A 340 17.25 -18.08 56.68
CA GLY A 340 17.99 -16.84 56.93
C GLY A 340 17.74 -15.71 55.91
N ILE A 341 16.63 -15.79 55.16
CA ILE A 341 16.30 -14.84 54.07
C ILE A 341 15.29 -13.82 54.58
N THR A 342 15.48 -12.54 54.20
CA THR A 342 14.55 -11.45 54.52
C THR A 342 13.32 -11.46 53.61
N HIS A 343 12.14 -11.28 54.19
CA HIS A 343 10.87 -11.30 53.45
C HIS A 343 10.68 -10.09 52.53
N ASN A 344 10.59 -10.33 51.22
CA ASN A 344 10.17 -9.35 50.22
C ASN A 344 8.64 -9.40 50.03
N LYS A 345 7.95 -8.40 50.59
CA LYS A 345 6.48 -8.32 50.53
C LYS A 345 5.94 -8.10 49.11
N LYS A 346 6.69 -7.39 48.26
CA LYS A 346 6.29 -7.08 46.88
C LYS A 346 6.30 -8.34 46.02
N LEU A 347 7.39 -9.12 46.11
CA LEU A 347 7.54 -10.39 45.40
C LEU A 347 6.43 -11.40 45.76
N TYR A 348 6.10 -11.51 47.05
CA TYR A 348 5.00 -12.39 47.51
C TYR A 348 3.63 -11.97 46.96
N GLN A 349 3.35 -10.66 46.88
CA GLN A 349 2.08 -10.17 46.34
C GLN A 349 1.96 -10.39 44.84
N GLU A 350 3.05 -10.27 44.09
CA GLU A 350 3.09 -10.54 42.65
C GLU A 350 2.86 -12.04 42.36
N ALA A 351 3.54 -12.93 43.09
CA ALA A 351 3.34 -14.38 43.00
C ALA A 351 1.89 -14.79 43.33
N LYS A 352 1.27 -14.17 44.35
CA LYS A 352 -0.11 -14.46 44.75
C LYS A 352 -1.11 -14.07 43.67
N LYS A 353 -0.98 -12.87 43.09
CA LYS A 353 -1.86 -12.40 42.00
C LYS A 353 -1.77 -13.29 40.76
N TRP A 354 -0.55 -13.74 40.42
CA TRP A 354 -0.33 -14.65 39.30
C TRP A 354 -1.05 -16.00 39.51
N CYS A 355 -0.95 -16.58 40.70
CA CYS A 355 -1.62 -17.85 41.02
C CYS A 355 -3.16 -17.71 40.97
N GLU A 356 -3.70 -16.60 41.49
CA GLU A 356 -5.15 -16.32 41.45
C GLU A 356 -5.69 -16.12 40.02
N ALA A 357 -4.88 -15.58 39.10
CA ALA A 357 -5.26 -15.40 37.69
C ALA A 357 -5.32 -16.74 36.94
N ASN A 358 -4.29 -17.58 37.07
CA ASN A 358 -4.21 -18.89 36.42
C ASN A 358 -5.28 -19.89 36.92
N THR A 359 -5.69 -19.76 38.19
CA THR A 359 -6.77 -20.59 38.74
C THR A 359 -8.14 -20.24 38.14
N LYS A 360 -8.34 -19.00 37.67
CA LYS A 360 -9.57 -18.56 37.02
C LYS A 360 -9.63 -18.95 35.54
N GLU A 361 -8.52 -18.94 34.83
CA GLU A 361 -8.48 -19.29 33.40
C GLU A 361 -8.76 -20.78 33.12
N SER A 362 -8.40 -21.68 34.04
CA SER A 362 -8.68 -23.12 33.90
C SER A 362 -10.18 -23.48 33.97
N ALA A 363 -11.06 -22.57 34.41
CA ALA A 363 -12.48 -22.84 34.60
C ALA A 363 -13.39 -22.39 33.44
N SER A 364 -12.88 -21.68 32.43
CA SER A 364 -13.74 -21.03 31.41
C SER A 364 -13.19 -21.04 29.98
N GLN A 365 -12.78 -22.19 29.46
CA GLN A 365 -12.54 -22.35 28.02
C GLN A 365 -13.28 -23.56 27.44
N SER A 366 -14.55 -23.36 27.12
CA SER A 366 -15.21 -24.13 26.05
C SER A 366 -14.78 -23.55 24.71
N LYS A 367 -13.88 -24.27 24.01
CA LYS A 367 -13.37 -23.96 22.67
C LYS A 367 -14.48 -23.69 21.65
N SER A 368 -14.56 -22.47 21.14
CA SER A 368 -15.10 -22.20 19.80
C SER A 368 -13.95 -22.16 18.81
N LEU A 369 -13.91 -23.12 17.89
CA LEU A 369 -13.00 -23.16 16.74
C LEU A 369 -13.30 -21.99 15.80
N GLN A 370 -12.56 -20.89 15.93
CA GLN A 370 -12.37 -19.84 14.92
C GLN A 370 -11.35 -18.81 15.48
N SER A 371 -10.09 -19.20 15.62
CA SER A 371 -9.04 -18.27 16.05
C SER A 371 -8.50 -17.51 14.83
N MET A 372 -8.97 -16.27 14.68
CA MET A 372 -8.36 -15.27 13.80
C MET A 372 -7.51 -14.37 14.69
N THR A 373 -6.28 -14.08 14.26
CA THR A 373 -5.40 -13.12 14.93
C THR A 373 -5.38 -11.85 14.10
N GLU A 374 -5.71 -10.71 14.73
CA GLU A 374 -5.69 -9.38 14.12
C GLU A 374 -4.81 -8.46 14.97
N VAL A 375 -3.83 -7.83 14.34
CA VAL A 375 -2.84 -6.97 15.00
C VAL A 375 -2.55 -5.76 14.14
N SER A 376 -2.36 -4.61 14.79
CA SER A 376 -1.91 -3.39 14.13
C SER A 376 -0.50 -3.01 14.58
N PHE A 377 0.37 -2.67 13.64
CA PHE A 377 1.77 -2.28 13.89
C PHE A 377 2.03 -0.82 13.52
N ASP A 378 2.97 -0.16 14.20
CA ASP A 378 3.42 1.18 13.80
C ASP A 378 4.47 1.12 12.68
N LYS A 379 5.21 0.01 12.58
CA LYS A 379 6.24 -0.22 11.54
C LYS A 379 6.10 -1.61 10.93
N LEU A 380 6.41 -1.72 9.64
CA LEU A 380 6.48 -2.99 8.92
C LEU A 380 7.64 -3.89 9.42
N SER A 381 8.74 -3.28 9.86
CA SER A 381 9.86 -4.00 10.48
C SER A 381 9.40 -4.89 11.64
N ASP A 382 8.49 -4.37 12.47
CA ASP A 382 8.01 -5.08 13.67
C ASP A 382 7.23 -6.34 13.28
N LEU A 383 6.41 -6.27 12.22
CA LEU A 383 5.74 -7.44 11.65
C LEU A 383 6.74 -8.46 11.09
N GLY A 384 7.78 -7.99 10.40
CA GLY A 384 8.83 -8.85 9.86
C GLY A 384 9.63 -9.58 10.94
N ASP A 385 10.01 -8.88 12.01
CA ASP A 385 10.74 -9.44 13.14
C ASP A 385 9.88 -10.48 13.89
N ARG A 386 8.59 -10.20 14.08
CA ARG A 386 7.64 -11.16 14.69
C ARG A 386 7.40 -12.39 13.83
N ALA A 387 7.23 -12.21 12.52
CA ALA A 387 7.10 -13.34 11.60
C ALA A 387 8.34 -14.25 11.62
N LYS A 388 9.53 -13.66 11.74
CA LYS A 388 10.79 -14.38 11.89
C LYS A 388 10.84 -15.17 13.21
N GLU A 389 10.51 -14.54 14.33
CA GLU A 389 10.45 -15.21 15.64
C GLU A 389 9.47 -16.40 15.61
N ILE A 390 8.30 -16.24 14.99
CA ILE A 390 7.33 -17.33 14.83
C ILE A 390 7.91 -18.45 13.97
N ALA A 391 8.58 -18.12 12.86
CA ALA A 391 9.23 -19.13 12.00
C ALA A 391 10.34 -19.92 12.73
N GLU A 392 11.04 -19.29 13.67
CA GLU A 392 12.12 -19.91 14.46
C GLU A 392 11.59 -20.71 15.66
N ASN A 393 10.51 -20.25 16.30
CA ASN A 393 9.95 -20.82 17.53
C ASN A 393 8.82 -21.82 17.32
N LEU A 394 8.21 -21.85 16.13
CA LEU A 394 7.23 -22.89 15.79
C LEU A 394 7.91 -24.26 15.92
N PRO A 395 7.48 -25.13 16.85
CA PRO A 395 7.98 -26.48 16.93
C PRO A 395 7.69 -27.19 15.60
N ARG A 396 8.31 -28.35 15.37
CA ARG A 396 7.89 -29.35 14.37
C ARG A 396 6.44 -29.82 14.61
N ARG A 397 5.45 -28.92 14.53
CA ARG A 397 4.03 -29.17 14.63
C ARG A 397 3.61 -29.81 13.30
N LYS A 398 2.84 -30.90 13.44
CA LYS A 398 2.55 -31.86 12.37
C LYS A 398 2.00 -31.16 11.12
N GLU A 399 2.45 -31.64 9.96
CA GLU A 399 1.88 -31.34 8.65
C GLU A 399 0.34 -31.40 8.72
N ILE A 400 -0.31 -30.30 8.34
CA ILE A 400 -1.76 -30.29 8.16
C ILE A 400 -2.00 -30.54 6.67
N SER A 401 -2.34 -31.79 6.33
CA SER A 401 -2.82 -32.13 4.98
C SER A 401 -4.28 -31.71 4.86
N TYR A 402 -4.58 -30.83 3.92
CA TYR A 402 -5.95 -30.58 3.49
C TYR A 402 -6.17 -31.30 2.16
N ASP A 403 -6.98 -32.36 2.18
CA ASP A 403 -7.65 -32.83 0.96
C ASP A 403 -8.75 -31.80 0.62
N LEU A 404 -8.70 -31.29 -0.61
CA LEU A 404 -9.65 -30.33 -1.18
C LEU A 404 -11.06 -30.91 -1.31
#